data_AF-A0A5C0VHZ1-F1
#
_entry.id   AF-A0A5C0VHZ1-F1
#
_cell.length_a   1.000
_cell.length_b   1.000
_cell.length_c   1.000
_cell.angle_alpha   90.00
_cell.angle_beta   90.00
_cell.angle_gamma   90.00
#
_symmetry.space_group_name_H-M   'P 1'
#
loop_
_entity.id
_entity.type
_entity.pdbx_description
1 polymer ?
#
loop_
_entity_poly.entity_id
_entity_poly.type
_entity_poly.pdbx_seq_one_letter_code
_entity_poly.pdbx_strand_id
1 'polypeptide(L)'
;MGFNILVHIYSALFVVSLIVLFELIFVLKKNKSLKTILIGYSSGVLWYSASHLYCSYYGYNRILLELPFPLLSICFMTFFSTLCYNKVKSYVVVFSAISLINYFVFVVYYLFIKPVDTGIPLSDENVLGGYVSYIKLGYMIAFLIISGSLYFKMQSKYQADNIYFKRIKSWACFFIVGVIIIFISGVNRVFNGYNNEISRYLNSLVLFLTILALLFRPKFLNTSKLSISLSNYFTKNLIQK
;
A
#
# COMPACT_ATOMS: atom_id res chain seq x y z
N MET A 1 -8.93 -0.61 -32.57
CA MET A 1 -8.57 -0.33 -31.16
C MET A 1 -7.15 -0.82 -30.94
N GLY A 2 -6.21 0.09 -30.68
CA GLY A 2 -4.80 -0.28 -30.48
C GLY A 2 -4.60 -1.15 -29.23
N PHE A 3 -3.58 -2.00 -29.26
CA PHE A 3 -3.22 -2.92 -28.19
C PHE A 3 -2.79 -2.12 -26.94
N ASN A 4 -3.70 -1.92 -25.97
CA ASN A 4 -3.37 -1.19 -24.74
C ASN A 4 -2.94 -2.18 -23.64
N ILE A 5 -1.64 -2.40 -23.55
CA ILE A 5 -0.99 -3.32 -22.57
C ILE A 5 -1.46 -3.03 -21.14
N LEU A 6 -1.70 -1.76 -20.77
CA LEU A 6 -2.17 -1.39 -19.44
C LEU A 6 -3.51 -2.05 -19.07
N VAL A 7 -4.44 -2.19 -20.02
CA VAL A 7 -5.74 -2.84 -19.79
C VAL A 7 -5.54 -4.31 -19.40
N HIS A 8 -4.63 -5.02 -20.09
CA HIS A 8 -4.30 -6.40 -19.76
C HIS A 8 -3.61 -6.52 -18.39
N ILE A 9 -2.75 -5.58 -18.03
CA ILE A 9 -2.12 -5.51 -16.71
C ILE A 9 -3.18 -5.31 -15.62
N TYR A 10 -4.12 -4.37 -15.79
CA TYR A 10 -5.19 -4.15 -14.82
C TYR A 10 -6.13 -5.35 -14.70
N SER A 11 -6.44 -6.03 -15.80
CA SER A 11 -7.21 -7.29 -15.79
C SER A 11 -6.49 -8.40 -15.02
N ALA A 12 -5.19 -8.58 -15.24
CA ALA A 12 -4.39 -9.55 -14.49
C ALA A 12 -4.35 -9.20 -12.99
N LEU A 13 -4.12 -7.94 -12.65
CA LEU A 13 -4.18 -7.42 -11.28
C LEU A 13 -5.52 -7.71 -10.62
N PHE A 14 -6.63 -7.48 -11.34
CA PHE A 14 -7.98 -7.74 -10.85
C PHE A 14 -8.18 -9.22 -10.50
N VAL A 15 -7.86 -10.12 -11.45
CA VAL A 15 -8.03 -11.57 -11.27
C VAL A 15 -7.15 -12.09 -10.12
N VAL A 16 -5.86 -11.72 -10.09
CA VAL A 16 -4.95 -12.19 -9.03
C VAL A 16 -5.36 -11.62 -7.67
N SER A 17 -5.78 -10.36 -7.60
CA SER A 17 -6.28 -9.77 -6.34
C SER A 17 -7.54 -10.46 -5.84
N LEU A 18 -8.43 -10.88 -6.74
CA LEU A 18 -9.64 -11.63 -6.41
C LEU A 18 -9.30 -13.02 -5.87
N ILE A 19 -8.36 -13.73 -6.50
CA ILE A 19 -7.85 -15.02 -6.00
C ILE A 19 -7.26 -14.86 -4.59
N VAL A 20 -6.39 -13.86 -4.39
CA VAL A 20 -5.76 -13.58 -3.09
C VAL A 20 -6.80 -13.21 -2.04
N LEU A 21 -7.82 -12.42 -2.40
CA LEU A 21 -8.89 -12.05 -1.49
C LEU A 21 -9.63 -13.28 -0.95
N PHE A 22 -10.04 -14.19 -1.84
CA PHE A 22 -10.69 -15.45 -1.43
C PHE A 22 -9.76 -16.32 -0.58
N GLU A 23 -8.50 -16.45 -0.97
CA GLU A 23 -7.50 -17.20 -0.20
C GLU A 23 -7.34 -16.62 1.22
N LEU A 24 -7.25 -15.31 1.37
CA LEU A 24 -7.15 -14.63 2.67
C LEU A 24 -8.40 -14.83 3.52
N ILE A 25 -9.59 -14.81 2.91
CA ILE A 25 -10.86 -15.04 3.61
C ILE A 25 -10.94 -16.45 4.17
N PHE A 26 -10.52 -17.48 3.41
CA PHE A 26 -10.73 -18.87 3.81
C PHE A 26 -9.54 -19.51 4.55
N VAL A 27 -8.31 -19.15 4.20
CA VAL A 27 -7.08 -19.83 4.70
C VAL A 27 -6.51 -19.16 5.95
N LEU A 28 -6.57 -17.83 6.05
CA LEU A 28 -6.03 -17.09 7.19
C LEU A 28 -7.05 -17.10 8.35
N LYS A 29 -6.83 -17.94 9.37
CA LYS A 29 -7.83 -18.19 10.44
C LYS A 29 -7.54 -17.50 11.77
N LYS A 30 -6.28 -17.52 12.25
CA LYS A 30 -5.98 -17.20 13.68
C LYS A 30 -5.66 -15.73 13.98
N ASN A 31 -5.09 -14.98 13.04
CA ASN A 31 -4.71 -13.58 13.28
C ASN A 31 -5.74 -12.61 12.70
N LYS A 32 -6.81 -12.33 13.46
CA LYS A 32 -7.92 -11.48 13.00
C LYS A 32 -7.46 -10.09 12.53
N SER A 33 -6.59 -9.43 13.29
CA SER A 33 -6.08 -8.09 12.94
C SER A 33 -5.29 -8.11 11.62
N LEU A 34 -4.31 -9.01 11.49
CA LEU A 34 -3.55 -9.15 10.25
C LEU A 34 -4.46 -9.53 9.08
N LYS A 35 -5.42 -10.43 9.30
CA LYS A 35 -6.40 -10.81 8.28
C LYS A 35 -7.19 -9.62 7.76
N THR A 36 -7.74 -8.79 8.65
CA THR A 36 -8.48 -7.60 8.26
C THR A 36 -7.61 -6.64 7.45
N ILE A 37 -6.36 -6.43 7.86
CA ILE A 37 -5.42 -5.56 7.14
C ILE A 37 -5.12 -6.09 5.74
N LEU A 38 -4.84 -7.39 5.61
CA LEU A 38 -4.52 -8.01 4.32
C LEU A 38 -5.74 -8.06 3.39
N ILE A 39 -6.92 -8.35 3.92
CA ILE A 39 -8.19 -8.27 3.16
C ILE A 39 -8.42 -6.84 2.68
N GLY A 40 -8.23 -5.85 3.55
CA GLY A 40 -8.35 -4.43 3.19
C GLY A 40 -7.40 -4.05 2.06
N TYR A 41 -6.13 -4.45 2.15
CA TYR A 41 -5.14 -4.21 1.10
C TYR A 41 -5.56 -4.86 -0.22
N SER A 42 -5.91 -6.16 -0.21
CA SER A 42 -6.31 -6.89 -1.42
C SER A 42 -7.58 -6.32 -2.05
N SER A 43 -8.54 -5.88 -1.21
CA SER A 43 -9.77 -5.23 -1.67
C SER A 43 -9.47 -3.87 -2.30
N GLY A 44 -8.52 -3.11 -1.73
CA GLY A 44 -8.06 -1.84 -2.31
C GLY A 44 -7.42 -2.00 -3.68
N VAL A 45 -6.62 -3.05 -3.90
CA VAL A 45 -6.03 -3.34 -5.21
C VAL A 45 -7.09 -3.79 -6.22
N LEU A 46 -8.06 -4.59 -5.75
CA LEU A 46 -9.21 -5.00 -6.57
C LEU A 46 -10.04 -3.78 -6.99
N TRP A 47 -10.32 -2.86 -6.06
CA TRP A 47 -10.99 -1.60 -6.39
C TRP A 47 -10.17 -0.78 -7.40
N TYR A 48 -8.88 -0.55 -7.14
CA TYR A 48 -8.01 0.20 -8.05
C TYR A 48 -8.01 -0.37 -9.48
N SER A 49 -7.87 -1.69 -9.61
CA SER A 49 -7.89 -2.37 -10.91
C SER A 49 -9.26 -2.28 -11.59
N ALA A 50 -10.35 -2.51 -10.86
CA ALA A 50 -11.70 -2.36 -11.37
C ALA A 50 -11.99 -0.93 -11.86
N SER A 51 -11.55 0.08 -11.10
CA SER A 51 -11.69 1.49 -11.47
C SER A 51 -10.95 1.84 -12.76
N HIS A 52 -9.72 1.32 -12.95
CA HIS A 52 -8.97 1.52 -14.18
C HIS A 52 -9.57 0.81 -15.39
N LEU A 53 -10.11 -0.39 -15.21
CA LEU A 53 -10.85 -1.07 -16.25
C LEU A 53 -12.11 -0.27 -16.63
N TYR A 54 -12.92 0.12 -15.64
CA TYR A 54 -14.10 0.96 -15.86
C TYR A 54 -13.75 2.24 -16.63
N CYS A 55 -12.73 2.98 -16.19
CA CYS A 55 -12.37 4.25 -16.81
C CYS A 55 -11.78 4.11 -18.22
N SER A 56 -11.30 2.91 -18.59
CA SER A 56 -10.87 2.61 -19.96
C SER A 56 -12.04 2.54 -20.95
N TYR A 57 -13.27 2.31 -20.46
CA TYR A 57 -14.47 2.20 -21.28
C TYR A 57 -15.46 3.37 -21.12
N TYR A 58 -15.55 3.95 -19.91
CA TYR A 58 -16.58 4.94 -19.56
C TYR A 58 -16.04 6.34 -19.24
N GLY A 59 -14.73 6.55 -19.42
CA GLY A 59 -14.06 7.82 -19.12
C GLY A 59 -13.56 7.91 -17.68
N TYR A 60 -12.69 8.90 -17.43
CA TYR A 60 -12.04 9.08 -16.13
C TYR A 60 -13.05 9.47 -15.05
N ASN A 61 -12.96 8.81 -13.89
CA ASN A 61 -13.72 9.14 -12.69
C ASN A 61 -12.78 9.31 -11.49
N ARG A 62 -12.71 10.54 -10.98
CA ARG A 62 -11.80 10.94 -9.90
C ARG A 62 -11.94 10.13 -8.62
N ILE A 63 -13.17 9.92 -8.15
CA ILE A 63 -13.44 9.19 -6.90
C ILE A 63 -13.00 7.74 -7.06
N LEU A 64 -13.36 7.11 -8.18
CA LEU A 64 -13.03 5.71 -8.43
C LEU A 64 -11.52 5.48 -8.56
N LEU A 65 -10.78 6.38 -9.22
CA LEU A 65 -9.36 6.19 -9.51
C LEU A 65 -8.42 6.66 -8.40
N GLU A 66 -8.77 7.73 -7.69
CA GLU A 66 -7.84 8.35 -6.74
C GLU A 66 -8.04 7.89 -5.29
N LEU A 67 -9.28 7.59 -4.86
CA LEU A 67 -9.58 7.15 -3.49
C LEU A 67 -8.91 5.82 -3.07
N PRO A 68 -8.69 4.84 -3.97
CA PRO A 68 -7.98 3.62 -3.59
C PRO A 68 -6.56 3.86 -3.06
N PHE A 69 -5.86 4.90 -3.52
CA PHE A 69 -4.47 5.17 -3.12
C PHE A 69 -4.29 5.45 -1.61
N PRO A 70 -4.96 6.45 -1.00
CA PRO A 70 -4.83 6.69 0.43
C PRO A 70 -5.24 5.47 1.26
N LEU A 71 -6.27 4.72 0.83
CA LEU A 71 -6.69 3.50 1.51
C LEU A 71 -5.60 2.41 1.48
N LEU A 72 -4.98 2.21 0.31
CA LEU A 72 -3.86 1.28 0.15
C LEU A 72 -2.66 1.68 1.01
N SER A 73 -2.31 2.97 1.06
CA SER A 73 -1.25 3.49 1.93
C SER A 73 -1.53 3.22 3.42
N ILE A 74 -2.78 3.37 3.86
CA ILE A 74 -3.20 3.08 5.24
C ILE A 74 -3.09 1.59 5.55
N CYS A 75 -3.60 0.72 4.68
CA CYS A 75 -3.46 -0.72 4.83
C CYS A 75 -1.99 -1.14 4.88
N PHE A 76 -1.14 -0.52 4.06
CA PHE A 76 0.29 -0.79 4.05
C PHE A 76 0.98 -0.39 5.36
N MET A 77 0.74 0.82 5.87
CA MET A 77 1.38 1.28 7.10
C MET A 77 0.89 0.52 8.33
N THR A 78 -0.41 0.21 8.39
CA THR A 78 -0.98 -0.60 9.47
C THR A 78 -0.42 -2.02 9.46
N PHE A 79 -0.18 -2.59 8.26
CA PHE A 79 0.51 -3.86 8.09
C PHE A 79 1.93 -3.82 8.67
N PHE A 80 2.76 -2.86 8.28
CA PHE A 80 4.13 -2.73 8.80
C PHE A 80 4.18 -2.47 10.31
N SER A 81 3.27 -1.65 10.82
CA SER A 81 3.14 -1.40 12.27
C SER A 81 2.84 -2.71 13.01
N THR A 82 1.91 -3.49 12.47
CA THR A 82 1.51 -4.79 13.03
C THR A 82 2.65 -5.80 12.98
N LEU A 83 3.43 -5.86 11.89
CA LEU A 83 4.62 -6.72 11.83
C LEU A 83 5.70 -6.31 12.84
N CYS A 84 5.93 -5.01 13.02
CA CYS A 84 6.99 -4.52 13.90
C CYS A 84 6.64 -4.64 15.41
N TYR A 85 5.39 -4.33 15.76
CA TYR A 85 4.95 -4.19 17.16
C TYR A 85 3.84 -5.14 17.60
N ASN A 86 3.31 -6.00 16.72
CA ASN A 86 2.10 -6.80 16.94
C ASN A 86 0.84 -5.96 17.24
N LYS A 87 0.88 -4.64 17.00
CA LYS A 87 -0.23 -3.70 17.16
C LYS A 87 -0.01 -2.47 16.28
N VAL A 88 -1.08 -1.78 15.94
CA VAL A 88 -1.02 -0.49 15.24
C VAL A 88 -0.65 0.60 16.25
N LYS A 89 0.39 1.38 15.96
CA LYS A 89 0.82 2.50 16.80
C LYS A 89 -0.01 3.75 16.54
N SER A 90 -0.20 4.58 17.56
CA SER A 90 -0.98 5.82 17.48
C SER A 90 -0.51 6.74 16.35
N TYR A 91 0.79 6.93 16.16
CA TYR A 91 1.32 7.77 15.07
C TYR A 91 0.93 7.26 13.68
N VAL A 92 0.76 5.93 13.49
CA VAL A 92 0.27 5.36 12.22
C VAL A 92 -1.20 5.68 12.03
N VAL A 93 -2.00 5.60 13.09
CA VAL A 93 -3.43 5.97 13.05
C VAL A 93 -3.61 7.45 12.75
N VAL A 94 -2.86 8.32 13.45
CA VAL A 94 -2.90 9.77 13.26
C VAL A 94 -2.50 10.13 11.82
N PHE A 95 -1.39 9.58 11.31
CA PHE A 95 -0.99 9.82 9.93
C PHE A 95 -2.04 9.32 8.93
N SER A 96 -2.64 8.16 9.18
CA SER A 96 -3.70 7.61 8.33
C SER A 96 -4.93 8.53 8.28
N ALA A 97 -5.36 9.04 9.42
CA ALA A 97 -6.45 10.00 9.51
C ALA A 97 -6.12 11.30 8.78
N ILE A 98 -4.93 11.85 8.99
CA ILE A 98 -4.44 13.05 8.29
C ILE A 98 -4.43 12.83 6.77
N SER A 99 -3.97 11.67 6.30
CA SER A 99 -3.92 11.35 4.87
C SER A 99 -5.32 11.28 4.24
N LEU A 100 -6.28 10.65 4.91
CA LEU A 100 -7.67 10.62 4.44
C LEU A 100 -8.32 12.01 4.45
N ILE A 101 -8.16 12.76 5.54
CA ILE A 101 -8.72 14.11 5.66
C ILE A 101 -8.18 14.99 4.52
N ASN A 102 -6.88 14.95 4.26
CA ASN A 102 -6.31 15.76 3.17
C ASN A 102 -6.84 15.35 1.81
N TYR A 103 -7.01 14.05 1.54
CA TYR A 103 -7.67 13.60 0.32
C TYR A 103 -9.09 14.16 0.18
N PHE A 104 -9.92 14.04 1.24
CA PHE A 104 -11.27 14.57 1.22
C PHE A 104 -11.31 16.09 1.08
N VAL A 105 -10.41 16.82 1.72
CA VAL A 105 -10.29 18.28 1.56
C VAL A 105 -10.00 18.63 0.10
N PHE A 106 -9.07 17.93 -0.57
CA PHE A 106 -8.83 18.15 -1.99
C PHE A 106 -10.06 17.83 -2.84
N VAL A 107 -10.71 16.69 -2.61
CA VAL A 107 -11.91 16.31 -3.38
C VAL A 107 -13.02 17.35 -3.21
N VAL A 108 -13.32 17.77 -1.98
CA VAL A 108 -14.35 18.78 -1.69
C VAL A 108 -13.98 20.13 -2.32
N TYR A 109 -12.73 20.57 -2.19
CA TYR A 109 -12.24 21.80 -2.79
C TYR A 109 -12.45 21.81 -4.32
N TYR A 110 -12.14 20.72 -5.01
CA TYR A 110 -12.27 20.62 -6.47
C TYR A 110 -13.65 20.24 -6.99
N LEU A 111 -14.57 19.88 -6.11
CA LEU A 111 -15.98 19.69 -6.47
C LEU A 111 -16.78 20.98 -6.27
N PHE A 112 -16.48 21.77 -5.23
CA PHE A 112 -17.36 22.87 -4.81
C PHE A 112 -16.72 24.27 -4.86
N ILE A 113 -15.40 24.39 -4.69
CA ILE A 113 -14.74 25.72 -4.57
C ILE A 113 -14.10 26.13 -5.89
N LYS A 114 -13.23 25.27 -6.43
CA LYS A 114 -12.65 25.43 -7.76
C LYS A 114 -13.07 24.22 -8.59
N PRO A 115 -14.28 24.23 -9.18
CA PRO A 115 -14.80 23.07 -9.89
C PRO A 115 -13.88 22.73 -11.06
N VAL A 116 -13.35 21.52 -11.01
CA VAL A 116 -12.52 20.94 -12.07
C VAL A 116 -13.32 19.83 -12.70
N ASP A 117 -13.31 19.78 -14.03
CA ASP A 117 -13.96 18.70 -14.77
C ASP A 117 -13.57 17.35 -14.16
N THR A 118 -14.57 16.57 -13.79
CA THR A 118 -14.40 15.26 -13.19
C THR A 118 -13.61 14.30 -14.08
N GLY A 119 -13.50 14.59 -15.38
CA GLY A 119 -12.67 13.92 -16.38
C GLY A 119 -11.17 14.22 -16.32
N ILE A 120 -10.75 15.25 -15.56
CA ILE A 120 -9.35 15.67 -15.44
C ILE A 120 -8.75 15.14 -14.11
N PRO A 121 -7.61 14.43 -14.16
CA PRO A 121 -6.88 14.01 -12.97
C PRO A 121 -6.39 15.18 -12.13
N LEU A 122 -6.54 15.12 -10.79
CA LEU A 122 -6.05 16.18 -9.89
C LEU A 122 -4.52 16.33 -9.88
N SER A 123 -3.82 15.44 -10.59
CA SER A 123 -2.38 15.44 -10.77
C SER A 123 -1.93 15.98 -12.13
N ASP A 124 -2.83 16.09 -13.12
CA ASP A 124 -2.54 16.69 -14.43
C ASP A 124 -2.78 18.21 -14.43
N GLU A 125 -3.47 18.73 -13.40
CA GLU A 125 -3.64 20.16 -13.24
C GLU A 125 -2.37 20.84 -12.73
N ASN A 126 -1.38 20.95 -13.62
CA ASN A 126 -0.33 21.97 -13.55
C ASN A 126 -0.89 23.41 -13.39
N VAL A 127 -2.22 23.58 -13.49
CA VAL A 127 -3.00 24.81 -13.41
C VAL A 127 -3.25 25.30 -11.97
N LEU A 128 -2.90 24.53 -10.93
CA LEU A 128 -3.11 24.93 -9.52
C LEU A 128 -1.88 25.43 -8.76
N GLY A 129 -0.77 25.63 -9.46
CA GLY A 129 0.49 26.04 -8.86
C GLY A 129 1.14 24.87 -8.11
N GLY A 130 2.47 24.85 -8.06
CA GLY A 130 3.24 23.73 -7.52
C GLY A 130 2.85 23.26 -6.11
N TYR A 131 2.11 24.06 -5.33
CA TYR A 131 1.71 23.79 -3.95
C TYR A 131 1.03 22.43 -3.72
N VAL A 132 0.07 22.03 -4.55
CA VAL A 132 -0.62 20.72 -4.38
C VAL A 132 0.34 19.57 -4.65
N SER A 133 1.20 19.71 -5.66
CA SER A 133 2.26 18.76 -5.98
C SER A 133 3.29 18.66 -4.85
N TYR A 134 3.64 19.77 -4.21
CA TYR A 134 4.53 19.78 -3.03
C TYR A 134 3.89 19.14 -1.80
N ILE A 135 2.58 19.33 -1.56
CA ILE A 135 1.86 18.65 -0.49
C ILE A 135 1.86 17.12 -0.73
N LYS A 136 1.54 16.69 -1.96
CA LYS A 136 1.60 15.27 -2.36
C LYS A 136 3.01 14.69 -2.18
N LEU A 137 4.05 15.44 -2.56
CA LEU A 137 5.45 15.06 -2.35
C LEU A 137 5.78 14.93 -0.85
N GLY A 138 5.33 15.89 -0.03
CA GLY A 138 5.47 15.84 1.43
C GLY A 138 4.85 14.58 2.03
N TYR A 139 3.66 14.19 1.57
CA TYR A 139 3.04 12.91 1.95
C TYR A 139 3.88 11.70 1.57
N MET A 140 4.43 11.67 0.35
CA MET A 140 5.27 10.58 -0.12
C MET A 140 6.56 10.46 0.70
N ILE A 141 7.20 11.60 1.02
CA ILE A 141 8.38 11.66 1.89
C ILE A 141 8.04 11.12 3.28
N ALA A 142 6.95 11.59 3.90
CA ALA A 142 6.54 11.13 5.22
C ALA A 142 6.20 9.64 5.23
N PHE A 143 5.50 9.15 4.20
CA PHE A 143 5.18 7.73 4.03
C PHE A 143 6.45 6.87 3.91
N LEU A 144 7.44 7.33 3.13
CA LEU A 144 8.75 6.67 3.00
C LEU A 144 9.49 6.63 4.35
N ILE A 145 9.57 7.77 5.06
CA ILE A 145 10.26 7.88 6.35
C ILE A 145 9.60 6.95 7.40
N ILE A 146 8.27 6.98 7.51
CA ILE A 146 7.54 6.16 8.47
C ILE A 146 7.72 4.66 8.13
N SER A 147 7.51 4.28 6.88
CA SER A 147 7.66 2.89 6.43
C SER A 147 9.10 2.39 6.59
N GLY A 148 10.08 3.21 6.22
CA GLY A 148 11.50 2.93 6.38
C GLY A 148 11.89 2.77 7.85
N SER A 149 11.44 3.69 8.72
CA SER A 149 11.71 3.60 10.17
C SER A 149 11.13 2.33 10.81
N LEU A 150 9.92 1.94 10.41
CA LEU A 150 9.28 0.69 10.83
C LEU A 150 10.07 -0.53 10.37
N TYR A 151 10.53 -0.52 9.12
CA TYR A 151 11.35 -1.58 8.55
C TYR A 151 12.70 -1.69 9.28
N PHE A 152 13.46 -0.61 9.43
CA PHE A 152 14.75 -0.62 10.14
C PHE A 152 14.61 -1.04 11.60
N LYS A 153 13.54 -0.61 12.27
CA LYS A 153 13.27 -1.04 13.65
C LYS A 153 12.89 -2.53 13.74
N MET A 154 12.20 -3.05 12.73
CA MET A 154 11.99 -4.49 12.59
C MET A 154 13.30 -5.22 12.31
N GLN A 155 14.28 -4.61 11.64
CA GLN A 155 15.61 -5.21 11.47
C GLN A 155 16.41 -5.27 12.79
N SER A 156 16.35 -4.21 13.60
CA SER A 156 17.18 -4.10 14.81
C SER A 156 16.63 -4.82 16.04
N LYS A 157 15.31 -5.01 16.12
CA LYS A 157 14.66 -5.53 17.34
C LYS A 157 14.77 -7.06 17.54
N TYR A 158 15.07 -7.83 16.52
CA TYR A 158 14.91 -9.29 16.56
C TYR A 158 16.24 -10.04 16.40
N GLN A 159 16.39 -11.13 17.17
CA GLN A 159 17.57 -11.98 17.15
C GLN A 159 17.81 -12.59 15.75
N ALA A 160 19.07 -12.57 15.30
CA ALA A 160 19.47 -12.99 13.96
C ALA A 160 19.21 -14.47 13.66
N ASP A 161 19.11 -15.34 14.68
CA ASP A 161 19.05 -16.79 14.51
C ASP A 161 17.64 -17.37 14.30
N ASN A 162 16.58 -16.56 14.45
CA ASN A 162 15.21 -17.06 14.33
C ASN A 162 14.78 -17.25 12.87
N ILE A 163 14.52 -18.51 12.46
CA ILE A 163 14.10 -18.88 11.11
C ILE A 163 12.78 -18.21 10.69
N TYR A 164 11.81 -18.08 11.61
CA TYR A 164 10.53 -17.40 11.34
C TYR A 164 10.74 -15.92 11.06
N PHE A 165 11.64 -15.29 11.81
CA PHE A 165 12.02 -13.90 11.60
C PHE A 165 12.75 -13.70 10.28
N LYS A 166 13.72 -14.55 9.92
CA LYS A 166 14.40 -14.50 8.61
C LYS A 166 13.40 -14.51 7.45
N ARG A 167 12.36 -15.34 7.55
CA ARG A 167 11.27 -15.40 6.56
C ARG A 167 10.43 -14.11 6.53
N ILE A 168 10.03 -13.55 7.68
CA ILE A 168 9.31 -12.25 7.72
C ILE A 168 10.17 -11.12 7.17
N LYS A 169 11.46 -11.08 7.53
CA LYS A 169 12.42 -10.08 7.07
C LYS A 169 12.56 -10.08 5.56
N SER A 170 12.81 -11.24 4.97
CA SER A 170 12.91 -11.41 3.52
C SER A 170 11.59 -11.02 2.84
N TRP A 171 10.47 -11.47 3.40
CA TRP A 171 9.14 -11.14 2.88
C TRP A 171 8.85 -9.63 2.93
N ALA A 172 9.12 -8.97 4.06
CA ALA A 172 8.92 -7.53 4.25
C ALA A 172 9.84 -6.67 3.36
N CYS A 173 11.00 -7.21 2.96
CA CYS A 173 11.92 -6.54 2.03
C CYS A 173 11.26 -6.26 0.67
N PHE A 174 10.44 -7.19 0.16
CA PHE A 174 9.72 -6.97 -1.11
C PHE A 174 8.81 -5.74 -1.06
N PHE A 175 8.13 -5.54 0.07
CA PHE A 175 7.24 -4.40 0.26
C PHE A 175 8.02 -3.08 0.35
N ILE A 176 9.16 -3.04 1.07
CA ILE A 176 9.93 -1.78 1.19
C ILE A 176 10.57 -1.36 -0.14
N VAL A 177 11.00 -2.33 -0.96
CA VAL A 177 11.46 -2.06 -2.33
C VAL A 177 10.32 -1.45 -3.15
N GLY A 178 9.10 -1.97 -3.02
CA GLY A 178 7.91 -1.39 -3.64
C GLY A 178 7.66 0.07 -3.23
N VAL A 179 7.81 0.39 -1.94
CA VAL A 179 7.67 1.78 -1.44
C VAL A 179 8.68 2.71 -2.10
N ILE A 180 9.93 2.27 -2.25
CA ILE A 180 10.99 3.06 -2.89
C ILE A 180 10.64 3.30 -4.37
N ILE A 181 10.17 2.27 -5.09
CA ILE A 181 9.76 2.41 -6.49
C ILE A 181 8.58 3.40 -6.63
N ILE A 182 7.57 3.30 -5.77
CA ILE A 182 6.43 4.24 -5.77
C ILE A 182 6.91 5.66 -5.48
N PHE A 183 7.83 5.84 -4.52
CA PHE A 183 8.41 7.13 -4.19
C PHE A 183 9.13 7.74 -5.39
N ILE A 184 10.02 6.99 -6.05
CA ILE A 184 10.74 7.45 -7.25
C ILE A 184 9.76 7.79 -8.38
N SER A 185 8.75 6.95 -8.60
CA SER A 185 7.70 7.21 -9.60
C SER A 185 6.89 8.48 -9.26
N GLY A 186 6.58 8.70 -7.99
CA GLY A 186 5.86 9.88 -7.52
C GLY A 186 6.66 11.17 -7.70
N VAL A 187 7.96 11.15 -7.34
CA VAL A 187 8.90 12.24 -7.61
C VAL A 187 8.95 12.54 -9.10
N ASN A 188 9.10 11.51 -9.94
CA ASN A 188 9.12 11.66 -11.39
C ASN A 188 7.84 12.32 -11.92
N ARG A 189 6.66 11.93 -11.43
CA ARG A 189 5.38 12.58 -11.80
C ARG A 189 5.30 14.04 -11.40
N VAL A 190 5.83 14.41 -10.23
CA VAL A 190 5.82 15.81 -9.76
C VAL A 190 6.67 16.70 -10.66
N PHE A 191 7.82 16.21 -11.14
CA PHE A 191 8.75 17.02 -11.95
C PHE A 191 8.53 16.92 -13.46
N ASN A 192 8.03 15.79 -13.96
CA ASN A 192 7.90 15.52 -15.41
C ASN A 192 6.44 15.40 -15.89
N GLY A 193 5.45 15.57 -15.01
CA GLY A 193 4.02 15.51 -15.33
C GLY A 193 3.40 14.10 -15.24
N TYR A 194 2.07 14.03 -15.18
CA TYR A 194 1.33 12.81 -14.85
C TYR A 194 1.06 11.88 -16.05
N ASN A 195 1.10 12.38 -17.29
CA ASN A 195 1.08 11.58 -18.53
C ASN A 195 2.31 10.68 -18.75
N ASN A 196 3.21 10.57 -17.78
CA ASN A 196 4.33 9.65 -17.84
C ASN A 196 3.84 8.19 -17.69
N GLU A 197 3.71 7.49 -18.83
CA GLU A 197 3.30 6.08 -18.89
C GLU A 197 4.18 5.17 -18.03
N ILE A 198 5.49 5.45 -17.96
CA ILE A 198 6.45 4.67 -17.15
C ILE A 198 5.99 4.62 -15.69
N SER A 199 5.50 5.75 -15.16
CA SER A 199 5.01 5.82 -13.79
C SER A 199 3.73 5.00 -13.59
N ARG A 200 2.88 4.88 -14.60
CA ARG A 200 1.68 4.01 -14.55
C ARG A 200 2.08 2.53 -14.57
N TYR A 201 3.05 2.15 -15.39
CA TYR A 201 3.58 0.79 -15.44
C TYR A 201 4.27 0.40 -14.13
N LEU A 202 5.14 1.25 -13.59
CA LEU A 202 5.84 1.01 -12.32
C LEU A 202 4.86 0.84 -11.15
N ASN A 203 3.86 1.71 -11.03
CA ASN A 203 2.85 1.57 -9.96
C ASN A 203 2.06 0.26 -10.08
N SER A 204 1.65 -0.10 -11.30
CA SER A 204 0.92 -1.35 -11.54
C SER A 204 1.79 -2.57 -11.26
N LEU A 205 3.07 -2.54 -11.66
CA LEU A 205 4.05 -3.58 -11.35
C LEU A 205 4.22 -3.75 -9.84
N VAL A 206 4.36 -2.65 -9.09
CA VAL A 206 4.50 -2.71 -7.63
C VAL A 206 3.26 -3.32 -6.98
N LEU A 207 2.05 -2.91 -7.40
CA LEU A 207 0.81 -3.51 -6.87
C LEU A 207 0.73 -5.00 -7.18
N PHE A 208 1.11 -5.40 -8.40
CA PHE A 208 1.12 -6.81 -8.80
C PHE A 208 2.11 -7.63 -7.97
N LEU A 209 3.37 -7.17 -7.84
CA LEU A 209 4.38 -7.80 -7.01
C LEU A 209 3.95 -7.87 -5.53
N THR A 210 3.25 -6.84 -5.05
CA THR A 210 2.76 -6.82 -3.67
C THR A 210 1.66 -7.86 -3.44
N ILE A 211 0.71 -7.98 -4.37
CA ILE A 211 -0.33 -9.01 -4.31
C ILE A 211 0.27 -10.42 -4.41
N LEU A 212 1.25 -10.62 -5.28
CA LEU A 212 2.00 -11.88 -5.33
C LEU A 212 2.73 -12.16 -4.02
N ALA A 213 3.37 -11.17 -3.41
CA ALA A 213 3.99 -11.32 -2.10
C ALA A 213 2.97 -11.73 -1.03
N LEU A 214 1.74 -11.21 -1.07
CA LEU A 214 0.67 -11.62 -0.16
C LEU A 214 0.22 -13.08 -0.38
N LEU A 215 0.17 -13.52 -1.64
CA LEU A 215 -0.11 -14.91 -1.99
C LEU A 215 0.97 -15.85 -1.44
N PHE A 216 2.25 -15.49 -1.60
CA PHE A 216 3.41 -16.26 -1.15
C PHE A 216 3.87 -15.94 0.28
N ARG A 217 2.98 -15.42 1.13
CA ARG A 217 3.30 -15.08 2.51
C ARG A 217 3.81 -16.31 3.30
N PRO A 218 4.62 -16.12 4.35
CA PRO A 218 5.08 -17.22 5.19
C PRO A 218 3.94 -18.05 5.79
N LYS A 219 3.91 -19.37 5.52
CA LYS A 219 2.83 -20.30 5.92
C LYS A 219 2.47 -20.26 7.41
N PHE A 220 3.43 -20.00 8.29
CA PHE A 220 3.17 -19.95 9.73
C PHE A 220 2.25 -18.79 10.14
N LEU A 221 2.15 -17.73 9.33
CA LEU A 221 1.19 -16.63 9.55
C LEU A 221 -0.27 -17.10 9.44
N ASN A 222 -0.54 -18.22 8.77
CA ASN A 222 -1.89 -18.76 8.60
C ASN A 222 -2.42 -19.42 9.89
N THR A 223 -1.52 -20.03 10.67
CA THR A 223 -1.86 -20.98 11.74
C THR A 223 -1.40 -20.55 13.14
N SER A 224 -0.62 -19.48 13.27
CA SER A 224 -0.09 -19.00 14.56
C SER A 224 -0.49 -17.57 14.87
N LYS A 225 -0.59 -17.24 16.17
CA LYS A 225 -0.71 -15.83 16.60
C LYS A 225 0.68 -15.20 16.47
N LEU A 226 0.76 -14.04 15.82
CA LEU A 226 2.03 -13.33 15.58
C LEU A 226 2.78 -13.03 16.90
N SER A 227 2.03 -12.69 17.96
CA SER A 227 2.60 -12.49 19.30
C SER A 227 3.25 -13.75 19.84
N ILE A 228 2.62 -14.92 19.72
CA ILE A 228 3.13 -16.20 20.23
C ILE A 228 4.33 -16.70 19.42
N SER A 229 4.26 -16.57 18.08
CA SER A 229 5.36 -16.98 17.20
C SER A 229 6.63 -16.15 17.43
N LEU A 230 6.48 -14.89 17.84
CA LEU A 230 7.61 -14.00 18.12
C LEU A 230 8.01 -14.02 19.62
N SER A 231 7.06 -14.20 20.55
CA SER A 231 7.29 -14.17 22.01
C SER A 231 8.08 -15.36 22.52
N ASN A 232 7.87 -16.56 21.99
CA ASN A 232 8.57 -17.77 22.41
C ASN A 232 10.11 -17.71 22.21
N TYR A 233 10.61 -16.63 21.62
CA TYR A 233 12.02 -16.44 21.30
C TYR A 233 12.60 -15.12 21.84
N PHE A 234 11.78 -14.26 22.44
CA PHE A 234 12.30 -13.11 23.22
C PHE A 234 12.76 -13.55 24.62
N THR A 235 12.23 -14.66 25.12
CA THR A 235 12.55 -15.25 26.43
C THR A 235 13.55 -16.39 26.26
N LYS A 236 14.79 -16.07 25.87
CA LYS A 236 15.92 -16.98 26.14
C LYS A 236 16.99 -16.39 27.07
N ASN A 237 16.83 -15.14 27.51
CA ASN A 237 17.78 -14.46 28.42
C ASN A 237 17.22 -14.13 29.81
N LEU A 238 16.13 -14.77 30.26
CA LEU A 238 15.62 -14.62 31.63
C LEU A 238 15.62 -15.92 32.45
N ILE A 239 16.19 -17.00 31.89
CA ILE A 239 16.37 -18.27 32.60
C ILE A 239 17.76 -18.82 32.25
N GLN A 240 18.80 -18.09 32.60
CA GLN A 240 20.08 -18.69 32.97
C GLN A 240 20.50 -18.00 34.27
N LYS A 241 20.60 -18.85 35.30
CA LYS A 241 20.94 -18.64 36.71
C LYS A 241 21.76 -17.39 37.02
#